data_AF-A0A498NEW6-F1
#
_entry.id   AF-A0A498NEW6-F1
#
_cell.length_a   1.000
_cell.length_b   1.000
_cell.length_c   1.000
_cell.angle_alpha   90.00
_cell.angle_beta   90.00
_cell.angle_gamma   90.00
#
_symmetry.space_group_name_H-M   'P 1'
#
loop_
_entity.id
_entity.type
_entity.pdbx_description
1 polymer ?
#
loop_
_entity_poly.entity_id
_entity_poly.type
_entity_poly.pdbx_seq_one_letter_code
_entity_poly.pdbx_strand_id
1 'polypeptide(L)'
;METSGMHLVGFWLHVLLLSQLPRLGEAASKDIVCEPITVPMCKGIGYNHTYMPNQFNHDTQDEVGLEVHQFWPLVRIRCSPDLLFFLCSMYTPICLQDYKKPLPPCRSVCERAKRGCSPLMIQYGFEWPERMSCEQLPMLGDTDRLCMDRNSSETTTLSPPFPKPTPKGTPRHRATAKSAPPQKCDRECHCRNPLVTIKQDAHPLHNRVQTGSLPNCAMPCHQPYFSQDERAFTTFWIGLWSVLCFVSTLTTVATFLIDMERFKYPERPIIFLATCYLFVSLGYIVRLLAGHERVACEGTGNQQHILYDTTGPALCTLVFLLIYFFGMASSIWWVVLSFTWFLAAGMKWGNEAIAGYSQYFHLAAWLVPSVKSIAVLALSSVDGDPVAGICYVGNQSLESLRGFVLAPLVVYLFTGSLFLLAGFVSLFRIRSVIKQGGTKTDKLEKLMIRIGLFTVLYTVPATIVVACLVYEQHYRPGWERALACSCPSERQRLGLGPDYAVFMLKYFMCLVVGITSGVWIWSGKTLESWRRFVARYLPCRTRKPPVSGSSMYSEASTALTARAGTAPTGTYHKSAPSSHV
;
A
#
# COMPACT_ATOMS: atom_id res chain seq x y z
N MET A 1 19.53 -44.74 6.97
CA MET A 1 18.36 -44.25 7.75
C MET A 1 18.89 -43.24 8.74
N GLU A 2 19.07 -41.98 8.33
CA GLU A 2 19.81 -41.01 9.16
C GLU A 2 19.56 -39.56 8.73
N THR A 3 18.31 -39.16 8.46
CA THR A 3 17.97 -37.75 8.19
C THR A 3 16.55 -37.36 8.64
N SER A 4 16.00 -38.01 9.68
CA SER A 4 14.75 -37.58 10.34
C SER A 4 14.93 -36.96 11.72
N GLY A 5 16.16 -36.88 12.25
CA GLY A 5 16.43 -36.39 13.61
C GLY A 5 16.58 -34.86 13.74
N MET A 6 16.89 -34.14 12.67
CA MET A 6 17.28 -32.72 12.77
C MET A 6 16.11 -31.72 12.67
N HIS A 7 14.92 -32.19 12.27
CA HIS A 7 13.70 -31.37 12.23
C HIS A 7 12.86 -31.45 13.51
N LEU A 8 13.05 -32.48 14.35
CA LEU A 8 12.38 -32.56 15.66
C LEU A 8 13.09 -31.70 16.73
N VAL A 9 14.42 -31.64 16.72
CA VAL A 9 15.18 -30.90 17.77
C VAL A 9 14.92 -29.39 17.71
N GLY A 10 14.71 -28.81 16.52
CA GLY A 10 14.36 -27.40 16.37
C GLY A 10 12.93 -27.06 16.83
N PHE A 11 11.99 -27.99 16.70
CA PHE A 11 10.61 -27.81 17.17
C PHE A 11 10.51 -27.95 18.69
N TRP A 12 11.24 -28.92 19.28
CA TRP A 12 11.29 -29.10 20.73
C TRP A 12 12.09 -28.01 21.45
N LEU A 13 13.14 -27.42 20.83
CA LEU A 13 13.83 -26.26 21.41
C LEU A 13 12.93 -25.02 21.48
N HIS A 14 12.07 -24.80 20.47
CA HIS A 14 11.11 -23.69 20.51
C HIS A 14 10.01 -23.90 21.55
N VAL A 15 9.56 -25.13 21.76
CA VAL A 15 8.58 -25.48 22.81
C VAL A 15 9.20 -25.41 24.21
N LEU A 16 10.48 -25.82 24.37
CA LEU A 16 11.21 -25.70 25.64
C LEU A 16 11.52 -24.23 25.98
N LEU A 17 11.84 -23.39 24.99
CA LEU A 17 12.05 -21.94 25.17
C LEU A 17 10.74 -21.20 25.52
N LEU A 18 9.59 -21.70 25.07
CA LEU A 18 8.26 -21.21 25.47
C LEU A 18 7.79 -21.75 26.84
N SER A 19 8.39 -22.84 27.34
CA SER A 19 8.05 -23.45 28.64
C SER A 19 8.83 -22.88 29.84
N GLN A 20 9.80 -21.99 29.60
CA GLN A 20 10.61 -21.33 30.65
C GLN A 20 10.28 -19.85 30.84
N LEU A 21 9.11 -19.39 30.38
CA LEU A 21 8.54 -18.15 30.88
C LEU A 21 8.08 -18.36 32.33
N PRO A 22 8.49 -17.51 33.29
CA PRO A 22 8.03 -17.64 34.66
C PRO A 22 6.49 -17.59 34.68
N ARG A 23 5.86 -18.62 35.27
CA ARG A 23 4.50 -18.49 35.79
C ARG A 23 4.54 -17.46 36.92
N LEU A 24 4.36 -16.18 36.61
CA LEU A 24 3.90 -15.19 37.59
C LEU A 24 2.37 -15.33 37.71
N GLY A 25 1.96 -16.41 38.36
CA GLY A 25 0.60 -16.65 38.79
C GLY A 25 0.54 -16.58 40.31
N GLU A 26 0.95 -15.44 40.86
CA GLU A 26 0.67 -15.09 42.24
C GLU A 26 -0.11 -13.77 42.16
N ALA A 27 -1.43 -13.86 42.27
CA ALA A 27 -2.33 -12.72 42.33
C ALA A 27 -2.08 -12.00 43.66
N ALA A 28 -0.98 -11.24 43.72
CA ALA A 28 -0.86 -10.13 44.63
C ALA A 28 -2.00 -9.18 44.25
N SER A 29 -2.94 -8.98 45.18
CA SER A 29 -3.96 -7.94 45.09
C SER A 29 -3.24 -6.60 44.96
N LYS A 30 -2.91 -6.20 43.72
CA LYS A 30 -2.35 -4.88 43.43
C LYS A 30 -3.37 -3.87 43.91
N ASP A 31 -2.95 -2.96 44.78
CA ASP A 31 -3.74 -1.80 45.13
C ASP A 31 -4.17 -1.09 43.84
N ILE A 32 -5.45 -0.71 43.78
CA ILE A 32 -6.02 0.03 42.64
C ILE A 32 -5.27 1.36 42.53
N VAL A 33 -4.46 1.52 41.49
CA VAL A 33 -3.77 2.78 41.19
C VAL A 33 -4.60 3.54 40.16
N CYS A 34 -5.02 4.75 40.51
CA CYS A 34 -5.73 5.62 39.57
C CYS A 34 -4.77 6.24 38.56
N GLU A 35 -5.10 6.10 37.29
CA GLU A 35 -4.38 6.69 36.16
C GLU A 35 -5.33 7.53 35.29
N PRO A 36 -4.85 8.58 34.60
CA PRO A 36 -5.69 9.39 33.73
C PRO A 36 -6.19 8.58 32.53
N ILE A 37 -7.43 8.84 32.09
CA ILE A 37 -8.00 8.19 30.92
C ILE A 37 -7.28 8.69 29.66
N THR A 38 -6.60 7.79 28.97
CA THR A 38 -5.91 8.03 27.69
C THR A 38 -6.76 7.63 26.49
N VAL A 39 -7.73 6.71 26.67
CA VAL A 39 -8.65 6.23 25.63
C VAL A 39 -9.46 7.39 25.03
N PRO A 40 -9.26 7.76 23.75
CA PRO A 40 -9.79 9.00 23.19
C PRO A 40 -11.30 9.18 23.30
N MET A 41 -12.10 8.11 23.12
CA MET A 41 -13.56 8.21 23.20
C MET A 41 -14.11 8.29 24.63
N CYS A 42 -13.33 7.89 25.62
CA CYS A 42 -13.75 7.85 27.03
C CYS A 42 -13.27 9.06 27.82
N LYS A 43 -12.61 10.03 27.17
CA LYS A 43 -12.27 11.31 27.79
C LYS A 43 -13.51 12.19 27.97
N GLY A 44 -13.63 12.84 29.12
CA GLY A 44 -14.66 13.86 29.37
C GLY A 44 -16.10 13.32 29.50
N ILE A 45 -16.27 12.04 29.85
CA ILE A 45 -17.58 11.38 30.03
C ILE A 45 -18.26 11.68 31.37
N GLY A 46 -17.57 12.39 32.27
CA GLY A 46 -18.03 12.70 33.64
C GLY A 46 -16.98 12.44 34.72
N TYR A 47 -15.92 11.69 34.39
CA TYR A 47 -14.75 11.47 35.23
C TYR A 47 -13.49 11.33 34.35
N ASN A 48 -12.32 11.49 34.96
CA ASN A 48 -11.04 11.60 34.24
C ASN A 48 -10.01 10.53 34.61
N HIS A 49 -10.26 9.72 35.65
CA HIS A 49 -9.33 8.70 36.14
C HIS A 49 -9.97 7.31 36.07
N THR A 50 -9.17 6.33 35.66
CA THR A 50 -9.51 4.91 35.58
C THR A 50 -8.45 4.09 36.30
N TYR A 51 -8.68 2.79 36.44
CA TYR A 51 -7.67 1.84 36.90
C TYR A 51 -7.62 0.63 35.99
N MET A 52 -6.50 -0.09 36.02
CA MET A 52 -6.28 -1.37 35.34
C MET A 52 -5.74 -2.43 36.34
N PRO A 53 -6.03 -3.72 36.15
CA PRO A 53 -6.89 -4.26 35.10
C PRO A 53 -8.37 -3.96 35.33
N ASN A 54 -9.14 -3.81 34.25
CA ASN A 54 -10.58 -3.64 34.32
C ASN A 54 -11.32 -4.97 34.53
N GLN A 55 -12.65 -4.93 34.67
CA GLN A 55 -13.48 -6.14 34.87
C GLN A 55 -13.47 -7.13 33.69
N PHE A 56 -12.92 -6.75 32.53
CA PHE A 56 -12.73 -7.61 31.38
C PHE A 56 -11.28 -8.11 31.27
N ASN A 57 -10.45 -7.89 32.31
CA ASN A 57 -9.04 -8.28 32.38
C ASN A 57 -8.16 -7.67 31.29
N HIS A 58 -8.47 -6.45 30.84
CA HIS A 58 -7.52 -5.67 30.06
C HIS A 58 -6.46 -5.08 31.00
N ASP A 59 -5.19 -5.34 30.72
CA ASP A 59 -4.09 -4.88 31.56
C ASP A 59 -3.67 -3.43 31.22
N THR A 60 -4.04 -2.94 30.04
CA THR A 60 -3.68 -1.60 29.55
C THR A 60 -4.85 -0.87 28.88
N GLN A 61 -4.82 0.46 28.93
CA GLN A 61 -5.81 1.30 28.25
C GLN A 61 -5.74 1.19 26.71
N ASP A 62 -4.61 0.78 26.12
CA ASP A 62 -4.47 0.60 24.67
C ASP A 62 -5.28 -0.61 24.16
N GLU A 63 -5.27 -1.71 24.90
CA GLU A 63 -6.09 -2.89 24.63
C GLU A 63 -7.58 -2.55 24.74
N VAL A 64 -7.95 -1.83 25.80
CA VAL A 64 -9.31 -1.29 25.99
C VAL A 64 -9.72 -0.44 24.80
N GLY A 65 -8.84 0.46 24.36
CA GLY A 65 -9.07 1.35 23.22
C GLY A 65 -9.38 0.59 21.93
N LEU A 66 -8.65 -0.48 21.64
CA LEU A 66 -8.87 -1.31 20.45
C LEU A 66 -10.24 -2.02 20.48
N GLU A 67 -10.66 -2.49 21.66
CA GLU A 67 -11.89 -3.26 21.81
C GLU A 67 -13.14 -2.37 21.87
N VAL A 68 -13.12 -1.32 22.72
CA VAL A 68 -14.27 -0.41 22.88
C VAL A 68 -14.55 0.37 21.58
N HIS A 69 -13.54 0.59 20.74
CA HIS A 69 -13.68 1.27 19.46
C HIS A 69 -14.53 0.50 18.44
N GLN A 70 -14.75 -0.80 18.63
CA GLN A 70 -15.68 -1.57 17.80
C GLN A 70 -17.13 -1.08 17.95
N PHE A 71 -17.48 -0.50 19.11
CA PHE A 71 -18.81 0.07 19.37
C PHE A 71 -18.95 1.53 18.91
N TRP A 72 -17.87 2.15 18.41
CA TRP A 72 -17.87 3.54 17.96
C TRP A 72 -18.95 3.86 16.91
N PRO A 73 -19.27 2.98 15.94
CA PRO A 73 -20.38 3.21 15.03
C PRO A 73 -21.72 3.43 15.76
N LEU A 74 -22.03 2.64 16.79
CA LEU A 74 -23.25 2.77 17.58
C LEU A 74 -23.29 4.08 18.38
N VAL A 75 -22.15 4.46 18.98
CA VAL A 75 -21.99 5.75 19.67
C VAL A 75 -22.21 6.92 18.71
N ARG A 76 -21.68 6.84 17.48
CA ARG A 76 -21.82 7.88 16.45
C ARG A 76 -23.22 7.98 15.89
N ILE A 77 -23.94 6.85 15.78
CA ILE A 77 -25.35 6.77 15.43
C ILE A 77 -26.24 7.34 16.55
N ARG A 78 -25.75 7.34 17.80
CA ARG A 78 -26.49 7.80 18.99
C ARG A 78 -27.83 7.10 19.16
N CYS A 79 -27.84 5.78 18.97
CA CYS A 79 -29.00 4.94 19.23
C CYS A 79 -29.51 5.08 20.69
N SER A 80 -28.64 5.45 21.64
CA SER A 80 -29.00 5.85 22.99
C SER A 80 -28.05 6.95 23.52
N PRO A 81 -28.54 7.96 24.26
CA PRO A 81 -27.69 9.00 24.86
C PRO A 81 -26.82 8.46 26.01
N ASP A 82 -27.13 7.28 26.54
CA ASP A 82 -26.44 6.62 27.65
C ASP A 82 -25.33 5.67 27.17
N LEU A 83 -25.28 5.31 25.88
CA LEU A 83 -24.38 4.27 25.37
C LEU A 83 -22.89 4.57 25.62
N LEU A 84 -22.44 5.79 25.34
CA LEU A 84 -21.02 6.15 25.52
C LEU A 84 -20.61 6.09 26.99
N PHE A 85 -21.46 6.64 27.87
CA PHE A 85 -21.24 6.60 29.31
C PHE A 85 -21.24 5.16 29.82
N PHE A 86 -22.17 4.32 29.36
CA PHE A 86 -22.23 2.90 29.69
C PHE A 86 -20.96 2.14 29.27
N LEU A 87 -20.57 2.24 28.00
CA LEU A 87 -19.38 1.55 27.47
C LEU A 87 -18.13 1.96 28.24
N CYS A 88 -17.89 3.26 28.40
CA CYS A 88 -16.70 3.73 29.09
C CYS A 88 -16.73 3.44 30.60
N SER A 89 -17.91 3.39 31.25
CA SER A 89 -18.01 2.94 32.64
C SER A 89 -17.66 1.45 32.81
N MET A 90 -17.83 0.65 31.76
CA MET A 90 -17.47 -0.77 31.78
C MET A 90 -16.01 -1.03 31.40
N TYR A 91 -15.48 -0.27 30.44
CA TYR A 91 -14.14 -0.44 29.86
C TYR A 91 -13.05 0.37 30.55
N THR A 92 -13.38 1.58 31.00
CA THR A 92 -12.51 2.50 31.73
C THR A 92 -13.22 2.90 33.03
N PRO A 93 -13.40 1.98 34.00
CA PRO A 93 -14.20 2.24 35.19
C PRO A 93 -13.64 3.41 35.99
N ILE A 94 -14.51 4.16 36.67
CA ILE A 94 -14.07 5.30 37.49
C ILE A 94 -13.11 4.86 38.59
N CYS A 95 -12.04 5.62 38.78
CA CYS A 95 -11.14 5.47 39.92
C CYS A 95 -11.21 6.69 40.84
N LEU A 96 -11.46 6.44 42.13
CA LEU A 96 -11.51 7.45 43.18
C LEU A 96 -10.44 7.08 44.23
N GLN A 97 -9.59 8.05 44.59
CA GLN A 97 -8.47 7.82 45.51
C GLN A 97 -8.94 7.28 46.89
N ASP A 98 -10.10 7.74 47.35
CA ASP A 98 -10.66 7.39 48.66
C ASP A 98 -11.67 6.22 48.63
N TYR A 99 -11.89 5.60 47.46
CA TYR A 99 -12.86 4.52 47.29
C TYR A 99 -12.29 3.36 46.47
N LYS A 100 -11.89 2.30 47.18
CA LYS A 100 -11.22 1.11 46.60
C LYS A 100 -12.16 0.02 46.07
N LYS A 101 -13.48 0.18 46.17
CA LYS A 101 -14.43 -0.81 45.64
C LYS A 101 -14.81 -0.47 44.19
N PRO A 102 -15.04 -1.46 43.30
CA PRO A 102 -15.52 -1.19 41.95
C PRO A 102 -16.87 -0.48 41.96
N LEU A 103 -16.99 0.60 41.19
CA LEU A 103 -18.23 1.36 41.04
C LEU A 103 -18.75 1.23 39.61
N PRO A 104 -19.62 0.23 39.32
CA PRO A 104 -20.15 0.01 37.97
C PRO A 104 -21.28 1.00 37.60
N PRO A 105 -21.69 1.08 36.32
CA PRO A 105 -22.91 1.79 35.94
C PRO A 105 -24.15 1.08 36.51
N CYS A 106 -25.18 1.84 36.86
CA CYS A 106 -26.44 1.27 37.31
C CYS A 106 -27.15 0.49 36.19
N ARG A 107 -27.93 -0.53 36.57
CA ARG A 107 -28.74 -1.33 35.63
C ARG A 107 -29.65 -0.48 34.75
N SER A 108 -30.20 0.62 35.27
CA SER A 108 -31.01 1.58 34.53
C SER A 108 -30.28 2.15 33.30
N VAL A 109 -29.00 2.49 33.44
CA VAL A 109 -28.16 3.03 32.36
C VAL A 109 -27.97 1.99 31.26
N CYS A 110 -27.64 0.76 31.63
CA CYS A 110 -27.50 -0.35 30.69
C CYS A 110 -28.79 -0.62 29.92
N GLU A 111 -29.94 -0.67 30.60
CA GLU A 111 -31.22 -0.92 29.95
C GLU A 111 -31.61 0.19 28.98
N ARG A 112 -31.32 1.46 29.30
CA ARG A 112 -31.53 2.58 28.37
C ARG A 112 -30.59 2.51 27.16
N ALA A 113 -29.35 2.07 27.35
CA ALA A 113 -28.41 1.84 26.25
C ALA A 113 -28.86 0.68 25.35
N LYS A 114 -29.18 -0.47 25.95
CA LYS A 114 -29.62 -1.69 25.26
C LYS A 114 -30.93 -1.47 24.51
N ARG A 115 -31.93 -0.81 25.11
CA ARG A 115 -33.23 -0.55 24.45
C ARG A 115 -33.10 0.26 23.17
N GLY A 116 -32.20 1.25 23.14
CA GLY A 116 -31.95 2.06 21.96
C GLY A 116 -31.12 1.35 20.89
N CYS A 117 -30.12 0.58 21.30
CA CYS A 117 -29.07 0.08 20.41
C CYS A 117 -29.20 -1.39 20.01
N SER A 118 -29.82 -2.23 20.84
CA SER A 118 -29.99 -3.66 20.57
C SER A 118 -30.80 -3.97 19.30
N PRO A 119 -31.93 -3.28 19.00
CA PRO A 119 -32.66 -3.52 17.74
C PRO A 119 -31.80 -3.26 16.50
N LEU A 120 -30.94 -2.24 16.57
CA LEU A 120 -30.01 -1.90 15.49
C LEU A 120 -28.92 -2.96 15.34
N MET A 121 -28.37 -3.48 16.45
CA MET A 121 -27.38 -4.56 16.40
C MET A 121 -27.98 -5.83 15.77
N ILE A 122 -29.19 -6.22 16.18
CA ILE A 122 -29.88 -7.41 15.67
C ILE A 122 -30.14 -7.29 14.17
N GLN A 123 -30.53 -6.10 13.69
CA GLN A 123 -30.74 -5.83 12.27
C GLN A 123 -29.50 -6.13 11.41
N TYR A 124 -28.29 -5.98 11.98
CA TYR A 124 -27.02 -6.25 11.30
C TYR A 124 -26.39 -7.59 11.71
N GLY A 125 -27.15 -8.48 12.36
CA GLY A 125 -26.71 -9.84 12.71
C GLY A 125 -25.86 -9.93 13.98
N PHE A 126 -25.89 -8.91 14.85
CA PHE A 126 -25.17 -8.90 16.12
C PHE A 126 -26.13 -8.89 17.31
N GLU A 127 -25.88 -9.73 18.31
CA GLU A 127 -26.64 -9.71 19.56
C GLU A 127 -25.97 -8.80 20.61
N TRP A 128 -26.74 -8.40 21.62
CA TRP A 128 -26.18 -7.65 22.74
C TRP A 128 -25.21 -8.55 23.54
N PRO A 129 -23.94 -8.14 23.75
CA PRO A 129 -22.93 -9.02 24.35
C PRO A 129 -23.32 -9.53 25.74
N GLU A 130 -23.15 -10.83 25.99
CA GLU A 130 -23.49 -11.47 27.26
C GLU A 130 -22.70 -10.89 28.44
N ARG A 131 -21.41 -10.59 28.24
CA ARG A 131 -20.54 -9.91 29.22
C ARG A 131 -20.95 -8.46 29.55
N MET A 132 -21.94 -7.91 28.85
CA MET A 132 -22.57 -6.61 29.13
C MET A 132 -24.05 -6.77 29.46
N SER A 133 -24.46 -7.94 29.95
CA SER A 133 -25.84 -8.18 30.36
C SER A 133 -26.23 -7.26 31.51
N CYS A 134 -27.32 -6.50 31.31
CA CYS A 134 -27.80 -5.55 32.30
C CYS A 134 -28.25 -6.22 33.62
N GLU A 135 -28.54 -7.52 33.61
CA GLU A 135 -28.93 -8.28 34.80
C GLU A 135 -27.80 -8.44 35.82
N GLN A 136 -26.55 -8.32 35.37
CA GLN A 136 -25.36 -8.45 36.21
C GLN A 136 -25.00 -7.15 36.95
N LEU A 137 -25.72 -6.06 36.67
CA LEU A 137 -25.47 -4.73 37.23
C LEU A 137 -26.41 -4.42 38.41
N PRO A 138 -25.92 -3.72 39.45
CA PRO A 138 -26.72 -3.32 40.61
C PRO A 138 -27.81 -2.29 40.25
N MET A 139 -28.87 -2.26 41.05
CA MET A 139 -29.92 -1.24 40.96
C MET A 139 -29.52 0.01 41.75
N LEU A 140 -30.03 1.17 41.33
CA LEU A 140 -29.81 2.43 42.04
C LEU A 140 -30.45 2.34 43.44
N GLY A 141 -29.67 2.59 44.50
CA GLY A 141 -30.14 2.53 45.89
C GLY A 141 -29.97 1.16 46.58
N ASP A 142 -29.25 0.23 45.97
CA ASP A 142 -28.82 -1.03 46.60
C ASP A 142 -27.90 -0.76 47.81
N THR A 143 -28.12 -1.46 48.93
CA THR A 143 -27.40 -1.25 50.21
C THR A 143 -25.98 -1.80 50.19
N ASP A 144 -25.69 -2.80 49.36
CA ASP A 144 -24.39 -3.50 49.36
C ASP A 144 -23.47 -3.09 48.20
N ARG A 145 -24.02 -2.60 47.08
CA ARG A 145 -23.27 -2.28 45.85
C ARG A 145 -23.70 -0.94 45.26
N LEU A 146 -22.88 0.09 45.45
CA LEU A 146 -23.09 1.40 44.84
C LEU A 146 -22.91 1.34 43.30
N CYS A 147 -23.60 2.23 42.58
CA CYS A 147 -23.51 2.33 41.13
C CYS A 147 -23.69 3.77 40.64
N MET A 148 -23.23 4.05 39.41
CA MET A 148 -23.32 5.38 38.80
C MET A 148 -24.50 5.48 37.82
N ASP A 149 -25.30 6.53 37.95
CA ASP A 149 -26.25 7.00 36.93
C ASP A 149 -25.88 8.43 36.51
N ARG A 150 -26.18 8.81 35.27
CA ARG A 150 -25.89 10.16 34.77
C ARG A 150 -27.03 11.09 35.18
N ASN A 151 -26.73 12.01 36.09
CA ASN A 151 -27.64 12.94 36.75
C ASN A 151 -28.93 13.30 35.98
N SER A 152 -30.05 12.70 36.38
CA SER A 152 -31.39 13.27 36.24
C SER A 152 -31.64 14.19 37.44
N SER A 153 -31.23 15.45 37.35
CA SER A 153 -31.79 16.52 38.18
C SER A 153 -33.18 16.91 37.66
N GLU A 154 -34.12 15.97 37.73
CA GLU A 154 -35.56 16.23 37.79
C GLU A 154 -36.17 15.17 38.72
N THR A 155 -35.96 15.39 40.02
CA THR A 155 -36.61 14.62 41.09
C THR A 155 -38.03 15.13 41.25
N THR A 156 -38.96 14.30 40.80
CA THR A 156 -40.20 13.94 41.51
C THR A 156 -41.25 15.02 41.69
N THR A 157 -42.29 14.97 40.87
CA THR A 157 -43.64 15.25 41.35
C THR A 157 -44.57 14.14 40.88
N LEU A 158 -45.31 13.61 41.85
CA LEU A 158 -46.22 12.48 41.78
C LEU A 158 -47.17 12.53 40.58
N SER A 159 -47.40 11.37 39.97
CA SER A 159 -48.43 11.15 38.95
C SER A 159 -49.82 11.60 39.42
N PRO A 160 -50.58 12.31 38.58
CA PRO A 160 -52.03 12.24 38.60
C PRO A 160 -52.57 11.46 37.39
N PRO A 161 -53.74 10.81 37.52
CA PRO A 161 -54.27 9.92 36.51
C PRO A 161 -54.84 10.70 35.31
N PHE A 162 -54.71 10.08 34.13
CA PHE A 162 -55.30 10.54 32.86
C PHE A 162 -56.80 10.89 32.99
N PRO A 163 -57.22 12.04 32.42
CA PRO A 163 -58.57 12.20 31.88
C PRO A 163 -58.56 12.16 30.35
N LYS A 164 -59.54 11.45 29.80
CA LYS A 164 -59.86 11.31 28.36
C LYS A 164 -60.12 12.68 27.69
N PRO A 165 -59.94 12.77 26.35
CA PRO A 165 -60.13 14.02 25.62
C PRO A 165 -61.60 14.26 25.29
N THR A 166 -62.08 15.48 25.51
CA THR A 166 -63.25 16.02 24.79
C THR A 166 -62.94 17.41 24.23
N PRO A 167 -63.49 17.75 23.04
CA PRO A 167 -63.03 18.86 22.21
C PRO A 167 -63.84 20.14 22.43
N LYS A 168 -63.18 21.30 22.27
CA LYS A 168 -63.70 22.66 21.97
C LYS A 168 -62.56 23.63 22.35
N GLY A 169 -62.11 24.63 21.60
CA GLY A 169 -62.46 25.21 20.31
C GLY A 169 -61.75 26.58 20.24
N THR A 170 -61.17 26.89 19.07
CA THR A 170 -60.89 28.26 18.55
C THR A 170 -59.77 29.13 19.17
N PRO A 171 -59.18 30.07 18.39
CA PRO A 171 -57.75 30.05 18.11
C PRO A 171 -57.02 31.32 18.57
N ARG A 172 -55.69 31.24 18.72
CA ARG A 172 -54.86 32.44 18.61
C ARG A 172 -53.47 32.14 18.07
N HIS A 173 -53.22 32.72 16.90
CA HIS A 173 -51.95 32.75 16.18
C HIS A 173 -50.80 33.32 17.01
N ARG A 174 -49.66 32.62 17.05
CA ARG A 174 -48.35 33.26 16.91
C ARG A 174 -47.26 32.28 16.45
N ALA A 175 -46.88 32.46 15.18
CA ALA A 175 -45.64 32.08 14.49
C ALA A 175 -44.77 30.94 15.09
N THR A 176 -44.93 29.74 14.54
CA THR A 176 -43.90 28.68 14.58
C THR A 176 -43.12 28.68 13.27
N ALA A 177 -41.81 28.88 13.37
CA ALA A 177 -40.86 28.45 12.35
C ALA A 177 -41.14 26.99 12.00
N LYS A 178 -41.44 26.73 10.73
CA LYS A 178 -41.70 25.39 10.23
C LYS A 178 -40.43 24.55 10.37
N SER A 179 -40.38 23.69 11.37
CA SER A 179 -39.59 22.47 11.27
C SER A 179 -40.19 21.67 10.11
N ALA A 180 -39.41 21.51 9.05
CA ALA A 180 -39.77 20.59 7.97
C ALA A 180 -40.00 19.20 8.57
N PRO A 181 -41.00 18.43 8.09
CA PRO A 181 -41.16 17.04 8.50
C PRO A 181 -39.89 16.25 8.14
N PRO A 182 -39.59 15.13 8.80
CA PRO A 182 -38.51 14.25 8.37
C PRO A 182 -38.78 13.88 6.91
N GLN A 183 -37.91 14.36 6.00
CA GLN A 183 -38.04 14.11 4.58
C GLN A 183 -38.13 12.60 4.37
N LYS A 184 -39.27 12.14 3.82
CA LYS A 184 -39.33 10.84 3.16
C LYS A 184 -38.18 10.79 2.17
N CYS A 185 -37.38 9.74 2.29
CA CYS A 185 -36.24 9.49 1.41
C CYS A 185 -36.77 9.28 -0.01
N ASP A 186 -36.74 10.33 -0.84
CA ASP A 186 -36.95 10.18 -2.28
C ASP A 186 -35.81 9.31 -2.80
N ARG A 187 -36.15 8.14 -3.36
CA ARG A 187 -35.21 7.17 -3.95
C ARG A 187 -34.50 7.68 -5.21
N GLU A 188 -34.60 8.98 -5.47
CA GLU A 188 -34.22 9.60 -6.72
C GLU A 188 -32.83 10.22 -6.57
N CYS A 189 -31.85 9.61 -7.25
CA CYS A 189 -30.47 10.03 -7.24
C CYS A 189 -30.30 11.28 -8.10
N HIS A 190 -29.52 12.24 -7.63
CA HIS A 190 -29.35 13.54 -8.28
C HIS A 190 -27.89 14.00 -8.18
N CYS A 191 -27.40 14.70 -9.20
CA CYS A 191 -26.08 15.32 -9.13
C CYS A 191 -26.12 16.46 -8.11
N ARG A 192 -25.58 16.23 -6.92
CA ARG A 192 -25.52 17.19 -5.80
C ARG A 192 -24.11 17.24 -5.25
N ASN A 193 -23.77 18.33 -4.55
CA ASN A 193 -22.50 18.47 -3.85
C ASN A 193 -22.23 17.21 -2.97
N PRO A 194 -21.05 16.59 -3.06
CA PRO A 194 -19.78 17.10 -3.63
C PRO A 194 -19.56 16.83 -5.12
N LEU A 195 -20.50 16.19 -5.82
CA LEU A 195 -20.41 16.02 -7.28
C LEU A 195 -20.68 17.35 -8.00
N VAL A 196 -20.07 17.51 -9.18
CA VAL A 196 -20.14 18.74 -9.98
C VAL A 196 -21.08 18.54 -11.16
N THR A 197 -22.14 19.36 -11.24
CA THR A 197 -23.08 19.33 -12.37
C THR A 197 -22.52 20.08 -13.57
N ILE A 198 -22.51 19.44 -14.74
CA ILE A 198 -22.16 20.06 -16.02
C ILE A 198 -23.45 20.63 -16.62
N LYS A 199 -23.67 21.95 -16.47
CA LYS A 199 -24.96 22.61 -16.75
C LYS A 199 -25.11 23.18 -18.16
N GLN A 200 -24.03 23.36 -18.90
CA GLN A 200 -24.06 24.09 -20.17
C GLN A 200 -24.03 23.13 -21.36
N ASP A 201 -24.99 23.27 -22.27
CA ASP A 201 -25.01 22.56 -23.57
C ASP A 201 -23.76 22.86 -24.42
N ALA A 202 -23.11 24.00 -24.18
CA ALA A 202 -21.86 24.41 -24.83
C ALA A 202 -20.59 23.79 -24.21
N HIS A 203 -20.70 23.06 -23.08
CA HIS A 203 -19.55 22.41 -22.47
C HIS A 203 -19.14 21.17 -23.28
N PRO A 204 -17.86 20.97 -23.64
CA PRO A 204 -17.42 19.82 -24.45
C PRO A 204 -17.81 18.44 -23.88
N LEU A 205 -17.99 18.40 -22.55
CA LEU A 205 -18.33 17.20 -21.77
C LEU A 205 -19.84 16.96 -21.60
N HIS A 206 -20.70 17.84 -22.12
CA HIS A 206 -22.14 17.67 -22.04
C HIS A 206 -22.58 16.45 -22.85
N ASN A 207 -23.40 15.59 -22.23
CA ASN A 207 -23.81 14.25 -22.67
C ASN A 207 -22.69 13.22 -22.86
N ARG A 208 -21.46 13.51 -22.40
CA ARG A 208 -20.33 12.57 -22.48
C ARG A 208 -19.90 12.04 -21.12
N VAL A 209 -20.04 12.84 -20.07
CA VAL A 209 -19.64 12.46 -18.71
C VAL A 209 -20.82 11.88 -17.94
N GLN A 210 -20.58 10.75 -17.29
CA GLN A 210 -21.54 10.09 -16.41
C GLN A 210 -20.81 9.57 -15.18
N THR A 211 -21.35 9.83 -13.99
CA THR A 211 -20.89 9.21 -12.75
C THR A 211 -21.98 8.23 -12.29
N GLY A 212 -21.68 6.93 -12.31
CA GLY A 212 -22.66 5.88 -12.07
C GLY A 212 -23.81 5.92 -13.09
N SER A 213 -25.04 6.15 -12.62
CA SER A 213 -26.23 6.30 -13.48
C SER A 213 -26.59 7.76 -13.79
N LEU A 214 -25.83 8.75 -13.30
CA LEU A 214 -26.16 10.17 -13.44
C LEU A 214 -25.45 10.82 -14.64
N PRO A 215 -26.17 11.18 -15.72
CA PRO A 215 -25.57 11.91 -16.84
C PRO A 215 -25.22 13.35 -16.42
N ASN A 216 -24.23 13.94 -17.09
CA ASN A 216 -23.79 15.32 -16.88
C ASN A 216 -23.35 15.62 -15.44
N CYS A 217 -22.80 14.60 -14.77
CA CYS A 217 -22.35 14.67 -13.40
C CYS A 217 -20.89 14.21 -13.32
N ALA A 218 -20.01 15.11 -12.89
CA ALA A 218 -18.57 14.92 -12.85
C ALA A 218 -18.08 14.74 -11.40
N MET A 219 -17.01 13.96 -11.24
CA MET A 219 -16.27 13.84 -9.99
C MET A 219 -15.47 15.12 -9.72
N PRO A 220 -15.44 15.61 -8.47
CA PRO A 220 -14.63 16.77 -8.11
C PRO A 220 -13.13 16.46 -8.24
N CYS A 221 -12.30 17.50 -8.39
CA CYS A 221 -10.85 17.38 -8.59
C CYS A 221 -10.11 16.53 -7.54
N HIS A 222 -10.64 16.50 -6.31
CA HIS A 222 -10.10 15.70 -5.22
C HIS A 222 -11.16 14.75 -4.67
N GLN A 223 -10.72 13.57 -4.26
CA GLN A 223 -11.59 12.52 -3.74
C GLN A 223 -12.45 13.02 -2.55
N PRO A 224 -13.80 13.07 -2.66
CA PRO A 224 -14.68 13.59 -1.61
C PRO A 224 -14.65 12.81 -0.30
N TYR A 225 -14.27 11.54 -0.34
CA TYR A 225 -14.19 10.69 0.85
C TYR A 225 -12.97 10.95 1.72
N PHE A 226 -11.91 11.56 1.17
CA PHE A 226 -10.65 11.77 1.88
C PHE A 226 -10.51 13.20 2.38
N SER A 227 -10.13 13.33 3.64
CA SER A 227 -9.83 14.58 4.34
C SER A 227 -8.62 15.30 3.75
N GLN A 228 -8.42 16.56 4.16
CA GLN A 228 -7.27 17.34 3.71
C GLN A 228 -5.93 16.73 4.19
N ASP A 229 -5.90 16.21 5.43
CA ASP A 229 -4.71 15.56 5.99
C ASP A 229 -4.33 14.28 5.23
N GLU A 230 -5.32 13.46 4.87
CA GLU A 230 -5.12 12.26 4.04
C GLU A 230 -4.60 12.62 2.65
N ARG A 231 -5.08 13.72 2.05
CA ARG A 231 -4.58 14.20 0.75
C ARG A 231 -3.13 14.71 0.85
N ALA A 232 -2.79 15.40 1.93
CA ALA A 232 -1.43 15.86 2.20
C ALA A 232 -0.49 14.67 2.40
N PHE A 233 -0.91 13.68 3.20
CA PHE A 233 -0.15 12.44 3.39
C PHE A 233 -0.01 11.66 2.09
N THR A 234 -1.06 11.53 1.27
CA THR A 234 -1.01 10.88 -0.04
C THR A 234 0.07 11.52 -0.92
N THR A 235 0.13 12.86 -0.93
CA THR A 235 1.11 13.60 -1.71
C THR A 235 2.53 13.35 -1.20
N PHE A 236 2.74 13.39 0.12
CA PHE A 236 4.02 13.03 0.74
C PHE A 236 4.41 11.57 0.44
N TRP A 237 3.49 10.62 0.58
CA TRP A 237 3.70 9.19 0.41
C TRP A 237 4.13 8.84 -1.01
N ILE A 238 3.36 9.27 -2.01
CA ILE A 238 3.71 9.09 -3.43
C ILE A 238 5.03 9.81 -3.73
N GLY A 239 5.24 10.99 -3.14
CA GLY A 239 6.47 11.75 -3.29
C GLY A 239 7.72 11.01 -2.82
N LEU A 240 7.71 10.53 -1.59
CA LEU A 240 8.80 9.77 -0.99
C LEU A 240 9.15 8.55 -1.84
N TRP A 241 8.17 7.70 -2.16
CA TRP A 241 8.41 6.46 -2.87
C TRP A 241 8.80 6.68 -4.33
N SER A 242 8.26 7.72 -4.99
CA SER A 242 8.65 8.03 -6.37
C SER A 242 10.10 8.52 -6.46
N VAL A 243 10.55 9.36 -5.52
CA VAL A 243 11.95 9.82 -5.47
C VAL A 243 12.91 8.68 -5.17
N LEU A 244 12.58 7.81 -4.19
CA LEU A 244 13.40 6.63 -3.89
C LEU A 244 13.48 5.67 -5.08
N CYS A 245 12.35 5.43 -5.75
CA CYS A 245 12.30 4.63 -6.98
C CYS A 245 13.14 5.26 -8.08
N PHE A 246 13.04 6.57 -8.30
CA PHE A 246 13.79 7.29 -9.33
C PHE A 246 15.30 7.20 -9.10
N VAL A 247 15.77 7.48 -7.87
CA VAL A 247 17.20 7.40 -7.54
C VAL A 247 17.73 5.97 -7.73
N SER A 248 17.01 4.97 -7.20
CA SER A 248 17.41 3.56 -7.31
C SER A 248 17.49 3.07 -8.76
N THR A 249 16.48 3.41 -9.58
CA THR A 249 16.42 3.02 -10.99
C THR A 249 17.39 3.82 -11.86
N LEU A 250 17.64 5.10 -11.55
CA LEU A 250 18.64 5.91 -12.24
C LEU A 250 20.05 5.35 -12.01
N THR A 251 20.39 5.02 -10.76
CA THR A 251 21.69 4.38 -10.46
C THR A 251 21.85 3.05 -11.20
N THR A 252 20.77 2.27 -11.30
CA THR A 252 20.74 1.02 -12.07
C THR A 252 21.05 1.24 -13.55
N VAL A 253 20.29 2.13 -14.20
CA VAL A 253 20.47 2.43 -15.63
C VAL A 253 21.84 3.04 -15.89
N ALA A 254 22.30 3.96 -15.06
CA ALA A 254 23.63 4.55 -15.17
C ALA A 254 24.73 3.48 -15.02
N THR A 255 24.60 2.55 -14.08
CA THR A 255 25.55 1.44 -13.93
C THR A 255 25.61 0.57 -15.18
N PHE A 256 24.46 0.29 -15.80
CA PHE A 256 24.41 -0.45 -17.06
C PHE A 256 25.07 0.32 -18.21
N LEU A 257 24.86 1.64 -18.32
CA LEU A 257 25.48 2.46 -19.37
C LEU A 257 27.00 2.55 -19.21
N ILE A 258 27.52 2.47 -17.99
CA ILE A 258 28.97 2.44 -17.73
C ILE A 258 29.59 1.10 -18.14
N ASP A 259 28.88 -0.03 -17.92
CA ASP A 259 29.38 -1.38 -18.20
C ASP A 259 28.25 -2.27 -18.76
N MET A 260 28.01 -2.13 -20.07
CA MET A 260 26.94 -2.84 -20.77
C MET A 260 27.24 -4.34 -20.94
N GLU A 261 28.51 -4.73 -21.04
CA GLU A 261 28.92 -6.11 -21.28
C GLU A 261 28.69 -7.02 -20.06
N ARG A 262 28.60 -6.41 -18.87
CA ARG A 262 28.36 -7.09 -17.61
C ARG A 262 27.00 -7.79 -17.54
N PHE A 263 25.96 -7.25 -18.19
CA PHE A 263 24.58 -7.71 -18.04
C PHE A 263 24.10 -8.48 -19.27
N LYS A 264 24.43 -9.77 -19.32
CA LYS A 264 23.98 -10.69 -20.37
C LYS A 264 22.61 -11.28 -20.02
N TYR A 265 21.91 -11.84 -21.02
CA TYR A 265 20.73 -12.67 -20.73
C TYR A 265 21.14 -13.84 -19.82
N PRO A 266 20.29 -14.29 -18.88
CA PRO A 266 18.91 -13.88 -18.61
C PRO A 266 18.74 -12.69 -17.65
N GLU A 267 19.81 -12.02 -17.21
CA GLU A 267 19.73 -10.89 -16.26
C GLU A 267 19.29 -9.56 -16.92
N ARG A 268 19.56 -9.42 -18.23
CA ARG A 268 19.33 -8.19 -19.00
C ARG A 268 17.90 -7.61 -18.90
N PRO A 269 16.81 -8.39 -18.86
CA PRO A 269 15.45 -7.87 -18.63
C PRO A 269 15.28 -7.05 -17.36
N ILE A 270 16.07 -7.29 -16.30
CA ILE A 270 16.03 -6.50 -15.05
C ILE A 270 16.38 -5.03 -15.32
N ILE A 271 17.31 -4.78 -16.25
CA ILE A 271 17.70 -3.41 -16.63
C ILE A 271 16.56 -2.70 -17.35
N PHE A 272 15.90 -3.37 -18.30
CA PHE A 272 14.75 -2.76 -19.00
C PHE A 272 13.56 -2.53 -18.08
N LEU A 273 13.34 -3.42 -17.12
CA LEU A 273 12.35 -3.23 -16.07
C LEU A 273 12.69 -1.99 -15.23
N ALA A 274 13.94 -1.83 -14.80
CA ALA A 274 14.38 -0.63 -14.09
C ALA A 274 14.26 0.65 -14.94
N THR A 275 14.57 0.61 -16.24
CA THR A 275 14.32 1.73 -17.17
C THR A 275 12.86 2.10 -17.22
N CYS A 276 11.94 1.13 -17.25
CA CYS A 276 10.51 1.42 -17.22
C CYS A 276 10.12 2.12 -15.91
N TYR A 277 10.61 1.64 -14.76
CA TYR A 277 10.32 2.27 -13.46
C TYR A 277 10.97 3.65 -13.27
N LEU A 278 12.08 3.95 -13.98
CA LEU A 278 12.64 5.29 -14.06
C LEU A 278 11.63 6.27 -14.67
N PHE A 279 10.97 5.90 -15.77
CA PHE A 279 9.94 6.73 -16.39
C PHE A 279 8.62 6.75 -15.61
N VAL A 280 8.21 5.63 -15.01
CA VAL A 280 7.02 5.60 -14.13
C VAL A 280 7.21 6.55 -12.94
N SER A 281 8.36 6.49 -12.27
CA SER A 281 8.68 7.40 -11.16
C SER A 281 8.79 8.85 -11.63
N LEU A 282 9.35 9.10 -12.82
CA LEU A 282 9.36 10.43 -13.44
C LEU A 282 7.94 10.98 -13.64
N GLY A 283 6.97 10.15 -14.05
CA GLY A 283 5.56 10.55 -14.18
C GLY A 283 4.96 11.06 -12.86
N TYR A 284 5.22 10.36 -11.75
CA TYR A 284 4.82 10.82 -10.42
C TYR A 284 5.56 12.09 -9.99
N ILE A 285 6.85 12.22 -10.32
CA ILE A 285 7.65 13.43 -10.01
C ILE A 285 7.14 14.64 -10.79
N VAL A 286 6.80 14.48 -12.07
CA VAL A 286 6.18 15.54 -12.89
C VAL A 286 4.89 16.02 -12.23
N ARG A 287 4.06 15.10 -11.73
CA ARG A 287 2.87 15.45 -10.94
C ARG A 287 3.19 16.25 -9.67
N LEU A 288 4.24 15.88 -8.94
CA LEU A 288 4.63 16.60 -7.71
C LEU A 288 5.12 18.02 -8.01
N LEU A 289 5.90 18.20 -9.07
CA LEU A 289 6.46 19.49 -9.45
C LEU A 289 5.43 20.42 -10.08
N ALA A 290 4.56 19.89 -10.94
CA ALA A 290 3.53 20.69 -11.59
C ALA A 290 2.31 20.97 -10.70
N GLY A 291 2.04 20.08 -9.74
CA GLY A 291 0.89 20.15 -8.85
C GLY A 291 -0.30 19.33 -9.33
N HIS A 292 -1.10 18.85 -8.37
CA HIS A 292 -2.28 18.00 -8.59
C HIS A 292 -3.28 18.61 -9.58
N GLU A 293 -3.65 19.87 -9.33
CA GLU A 293 -4.72 20.54 -10.10
C GLU A 293 -4.34 20.76 -11.57
N ARG A 294 -3.08 21.11 -11.85
CA ARG A 294 -2.62 21.38 -13.22
C ARG A 294 -2.51 20.13 -14.09
N VAL A 295 -2.35 18.96 -13.47
CA VAL A 295 -2.20 17.69 -14.17
C VAL A 295 -3.56 17.02 -14.37
N ALA A 296 -4.36 16.92 -13.32
CA ALA A 296 -5.51 16.02 -13.28
C ALA A 296 -6.88 16.74 -13.24
N CYS A 297 -6.92 18.07 -13.21
CA CYS A 297 -8.17 18.82 -13.01
C CYS A 297 -8.39 19.92 -14.04
N GLU A 298 -9.66 20.27 -14.23
CA GLU A 298 -10.12 21.35 -15.11
C GLU A 298 -11.26 22.14 -14.42
N GLY A 299 -11.44 23.39 -14.85
CA GLY A 299 -12.48 24.30 -14.34
C GLY A 299 -11.96 25.34 -13.36
N THR A 300 -12.85 26.24 -12.94
CA THR A 300 -12.54 27.36 -12.04
C THR A 300 -13.47 27.39 -10.83
N GLY A 301 -12.92 27.73 -9.66
CA GLY A 301 -13.68 27.90 -8.42
C GLY A 301 -14.50 26.66 -8.04
N ASN A 302 -15.80 26.84 -7.75
CA ASN A 302 -16.69 25.78 -7.27
C ASN A 302 -17.12 24.76 -8.35
N GLN A 303 -16.66 24.90 -9.59
CA GLN A 303 -16.93 23.94 -10.69
C GLN A 303 -15.68 23.14 -11.09
N GLN A 304 -14.65 23.10 -10.24
CA GLN A 304 -13.44 22.33 -10.50
C GLN A 304 -13.71 20.83 -10.40
N HIS A 305 -13.47 20.13 -11.49
CA HIS A 305 -13.67 18.68 -11.63
C HIS A 305 -12.37 18.04 -12.13
N ILE A 306 -12.28 16.72 -12.05
CA ILE A 306 -11.18 16.01 -12.71
C ILE A 306 -11.29 16.15 -14.22
N LEU A 307 -10.16 15.98 -14.91
CA LEU A 307 -10.14 15.92 -16.36
C LEU A 307 -10.85 14.64 -16.85
N TYR A 308 -11.74 14.81 -17.82
CA TYR A 308 -12.35 13.73 -18.59
C TYR A 308 -11.91 13.87 -20.04
N ASP A 309 -11.78 12.74 -20.71
CA ASP A 309 -11.33 12.65 -22.09
C ASP A 309 -9.93 13.25 -22.34
N THR A 310 -9.32 12.91 -23.47
CA THR A 310 -8.01 13.43 -23.89
C THR A 310 -8.02 14.91 -24.31
N THR A 311 -9.06 15.68 -23.95
CA THR A 311 -9.22 17.09 -24.32
C THR A 311 -8.39 18.04 -23.45
N GLY A 312 -7.73 17.55 -22.41
CA GLY A 312 -6.97 18.37 -21.46
C GLY A 312 -5.55 18.78 -21.88
N PRO A 313 -4.79 19.37 -20.94
CA PRO A 313 -3.44 19.87 -21.19
C PRO A 313 -2.49 18.76 -21.63
N ALA A 314 -1.50 19.10 -22.48
CA ALA A 314 -0.43 18.18 -22.89
C ALA A 314 0.27 17.47 -21.70
N LEU A 315 0.24 18.10 -20.53
CA LEU A 315 0.80 17.57 -19.28
C LEU A 315 0.09 16.32 -18.77
N CYS A 316 -1.25 16.25 -18.88
CA CYS A 316 -2.03 15.08 -18.49
C CYS A 316 -1.65 13.87 -19.34
N THR A 317 -1.64 14.04 -20.67
CA THR A 317 -1.23 13.01 -21.63
C THR A 317 0.22 12.57 -21.41
N LEU A 318 1.13 13.51 -21.10
CA LEU A 318 2.51 13.18 -20.76
C LEU A 318 2.59 12.28 -19.52
N VAL A 319 1.91 12.63 -18.43
CA VAL A 319 1.89 11.83 -17.19
C VAL A 319 1.26 10.45 -17.45
N PHE A 320 0.18 10.40 -18.22
CA PHE A 320 -0.42 9.14 -18.66
C PHE A 320 0.59 8.27 -19.41
N LEU A 321 1.30 8.80 -20.41
CA LEU A 321 2.30 8.04 -21.16
C LEU A 321 3.45 7.57 -20.25
N LEU A 322 3.96 8.43 -19.37
CA LEU A 322 5.04 8.07 -18.44
C LEU A 322 4.65 6.92 -17.50
N ILE A 323 3.41 6.91 -17.01
CA ILE A 323 2.97 5.92 -16.01
C ILE A 323 2.38 4.67 -16.68
N TYR A 324 1.45 4.82 -17.62
CA TYR A 324 0.72 3.71 -18.23
C TYR A 324 1.58 2.92 -19.22
N PHE A 325 2.20 3.57 -20.20
CA PHE A 325 2.98 2.86 -21.23
C PHE A 325 4.14 2.09 -20.59
N PHE A 326 4.94 2.76 -19.75
CA PHE A 326 6.08 2.11 -19.11
C PHE A 326 5.66 1.12 -18.01
N GLY A 327 4.53 1.32 -17.33
CA GLY A 327 3.97 0.33 -16.41
C GLY A 327 3.51 -0.96 -17.10
N MET A 328 2.92 -0.84 -18.30
CA MET A 328 2.55 -2.00 -19.11
C MET A 328 3.79 -2.69 -19.70
N ALA A 329 4.76 -1.92 -20.17
CA ALA A 329 6.03 -2.45 -20.65
C ALA A 329 6.80 -3.19 -19.55
N SER A 330 6.83 -2.66 -18.31
CA SER A 330 7.52 -3.32 -17.19
C SER A 330 6.89 -4.67 -16.84
N SER A 331 5.56 -4.77 -16.92
CA SER A 331 4.83 -6.02 -16.69
C SER A 331 5.20 -7.08 -17.74
N ILE A 332 5.35 -6.69 -19.01
CA ILE A 332 5.80 -7.61 -20.07
C ILE A 332 7.28 -7.98 -19.88
N TRP A 333 8.14 -7.03 -19.51
CA TRP A 333 9.54 -7.32 -19.19
C TRP A 333 9.69 -8.29 -18.03
N TRP A 334 8.77 -8.27 -17.05
CA TRP A 334 8.73 -9.28 -16.00
C TRP A 334 8.32 -10.66 -16.52
N VAL A 335 7.37 -10.75 -17.46
CA VAL A 335 7.04 -12.02 -18.14
C VAL A 335 8.25 -12.53 -18.92
N VAL A 336 8.96 -11.66 -19.64
CA VAL A 336 10.20 -12.00 -20.36
C VAL A 336 11.29 -12.46 -19.39
N LEU A 337 11.45 -11.81 -18.24
CA LEU A 337 12.38 -12.24 -17.19
C LEU A 337 12.03 -13.65 -16.70
N SER A 338 10.75 -13.91 -16.41
CA SER A 338 10.25 -15.22 -15.97
C SER A 338 10.48 -16.30 -17.05
N PHE A 339 10.20 -15.97 -18.30
CA PHE A 339 10.39 -16.86 -19.45
C PHE A 339 11.87 -17.19 -19.69
N THR A 340 12.73 -16.18 -19.76
CA THR A 340 14.17 -16.38 -19.98
C THR A 340 14.83 -17.08 -18.79
N TRP A 341 14.34 -16.85 -17.57
CA TRP A 341 14.74 -17.63 -16.40
C TRP A 341 14.34 -19.09 -16.54
N PHE A 342 13.11 -19.40 -16.95
CA PHE A 342 12.67 -20.76 -17.24
C PHE A 342 13.52 -21.43 -18.33
N LEU A 343 13.85 -20.74 -19.43
CA LEU A 343 14.70 -21.29 -20.49
C LEU A 343 16.11 -21.63 -19.97
N ALA A 344 16.71 -20.72 -19.18
CA ALA A 344 18.01 -20.97 -18.57
C ALA A 344 17.94 -22.11 -17.53
N ALA A 345 16.88 -22.15 -16.72
CA ALA A 345 16.73 -23.03 -15.56
C ALA A 345 16.19 -24.41 -15.84
N GLY A 346 15.11 -24.49 -16.60
CA GLY A 346 14.51 -25.76 -16.99
C GLY A 346 15.11 -26.33 -18.25
N MET A 347 15.30 -25.51 -19.28
CA MET A 347 15.76 -25.98 -20.59
C MET A 347 17.27 -25.91 -20.78
N LYS A 348 18.02 -25.40 -19.78
CA LYS A 348 19.49 -25.27 -19.80
C LYS A 348 20.02 -24.44 -20.99
N TRP A 349 19.26 -23.46 -21.46
CA TRP A 349 19.71 -22.59 -22.54
C TRP A 349 20.87 -21.71 -22.09
N GLY A 350 21.88 -21.58 -22.95
CA GLY A 350 22.99 -20.65 -22.75
C GLY A 350 22.60 -19.20 -23.05
N ASN A 351 23.41 -18.26 -22.58
CA ASN A 351 23.16 -16.82 -22.74
C ASN A 351 23.08 -16.39 -24.21
N GLU A 352 23.90 -16.98 -25.08
CA GLU A 352 23.92 -16.69 -26.53
C GLU A 352 22.66 -17.18 -27.24
N ALA A 353 22.17 -18.38 -26.89
CA ALA A 353 20.94 -18.93 -27.43
C ALA A 353 19.73 -18.04 -27.10
N ILE A 354 19.64 -17.57 -25.85
CA ILE A 354 18.57 -16.64 -25.44
C ILE A 354 18.74 -15.27 -26.13
N ALA A 355 19.98 -14.76 -26.22
CA ALA A 355 20.26 -13.48 -26.85
C ALA A 355 19.88 -13.44 -28.34
N GLY A 356 19.98 -14.58 -29.04
CA GLY A 356 19.56 -14.72 -30.44
C GLY A 356 18.07 -14.40 -30.69
N TYR A 357 17.22 -14.54 -29.67
CA TYR A 357 15.78 -14.22 -29.75
C TYR A 357 15.42 -12.84 -29.17
N SER A 358 16.41 -12.04 -28.76
CA SER A 358 16.17 -10.76 -28.08
C SER A 358 15.28 -9.78 -28.85
N GLN A 359 15.34 -9.79 -30.19
CA GLN A 359 14.47 -8.98 -31.05
C GLN A 359 12.98 -9.21 -30.80
N TYR A 360 12.56 -10.46 -30.56
CA TYR A 360 11.16 -10.80 -30.29
C TYR A 360 10.71 -10.32 -28.91
N PHE A 361 11.61 -10.40 -27.91
CA PHE A 361 11.33 -9.89 -26.56
C PHE A 361 11.10 -8.38 -26.59
N HIS A 362 11.96 -7.64 -27.30
CA HIS A 362 11.82 -6.20 -27.49
C HIS A 362 10.56 -5.85 -28.28
N LEU A 363 10.27 -6.58 -29.36
CA LEU A 363 9.06 -6.36 -30.15
C LEU A 363 7.82 -6.50 -29.27
N ALA A 364 7.70 -7.58 -28.49
CA ALA A 364 6.55 -7.78 -27.60
C ALA A 364 6.46 -6.71 -26.51
N ALA A 365 7.57 -6.40 -25.83
CA ALA A 365 7.59 -5.48 -24.70
C ALA A 365 7.33 -4.01 -25.08
N TRP A 366 7.57 -3.62 -26.34
CA TRP A 366 7.34 -2.25 -26.79
C TRP A 366 6.11 -2.10 -27.67
N LEU A 367 5.84 -3.04 -28.58
CA LEU A 367 4.71 -2.94 -29.48
C LEU A 367 3.38 -3.09 -28.74
N VAL A 368 3.27 -4.06 -27.83
CA VAL A 368 2.00 -4.32 -27.12
C VAL A 368 1.58 -3.12 -26.27
N PRO A 369 2.44 -2.50 -25.43
CA PRO A 369 2.08 -1.27 -24.73
C PRO A 369 1.83 -0.09 -25.68
N SER A 370 2.56 0.01 -26.80
CA SER A 370 2.33 1.07 -27.78
C SER A 370 0.93 1.00 -28.37
N VAL A 371 0.52 -0.18 -28.86
CA VAL A 371 -0.82 -0.41 -29.43
C VAL A 371 -1.89 -0.12 -28.38
N LYS A 372 -1.69 -0.56 -27.12
CA LYS A 372 -2.62 -0.28 -26.02
C LYS A 372 -2.73 1.22 -25.74
N SER A 373 -1.62 1.93 -25.62
CA SER A 373 -1.63 3.39 -25.38
C SER A 373 -2.29 4.15 -26.52
N ILE A 374 -2.01 3.78 -27.78
CA ILE A 374 -2.67 4.37 -28.96
C ILE A 374 -4.17 4.11 -28.92
N ALA A 375 -4.59 2.88 -28.62
CA ALA A 375 -6.01 2.55 -28.52
C ALA A 375 -6.71 3.36 -27.40
N VAL A 376 -6.09 3.49 -26.24
CA VAL A 376 -6.62 4.30 -25.13
C VAL A 376 -6.77 5.78 -25.53
N LEU A 377 -5.77 6.35 -26.22
CA LEU A 377 -5.82 7.74 -26.70
C LEU A 377 -6.87 7.92 -27.81
N ALA A 378 -6.97 6.98 -28.75
CA ALA A 378 -7.94 7.02 -29.84
C ALA A 378 -9.39 6.89 -29.34
N LEU A 379 -9.59 6.17 -28.24
CA LEU A 379 -10.88 6.06 -27.54
C LEU A 379 -11.10 7.17 -26.52
N SER A 380 -10.19 8.15 -26.44
CA SER A 380 -10.21 9.24 -25.46
C SER A 380 -10.44 8.78 -24.02
N SER A 381 -9.97 7.59 -23.64
CA SER A 381 -10.28 6.97 -22.34
C SER A 381 -9.28 7.35 -21.23
N VAL A 382 -8.63 8.50 -21.33
CA VAL A 382 -7.66 8.98 -20.33
C VAL A 382 -8.37 9.98 -19.42
N ASP A 383 -8.35 9.71 -18.12
CA ASP A 383 -9.04 10.54 -17.13
C ASP A 383 -8.12 10.87 -15.94
N GLY A 384 -8.43 11.95 -15.23
CA GLY A 384 -7.78 12.31 -13.98
C GLY A 384 -8.07 11.33 -12.84
N ASP A 385 -7.05 11.03 -12.03
CA ASP A 385 -7.16 10.32 -10.76
C ASP A 385 -7.37 11.35 -9.62
N PRO A 386 -8.54 11.37 -8.96
CA PRO A 386 -8.82 12.33 -7.88
C PRO A 386 -8.02 12.07 -6.60
N VAL A 387 -7.35 10.92 -6.46
CA VAL A 387 -6.53 10.56 -5.30
C VAL A 387 -5.07 10.95 -5.53
N ALA A 388 -4.43 10.39 -6.57
CA ALA A 388 -3.02 10.65 -6.84
C ALA A 388 -2.76 11.92 -7.67
N GLY A 389 -3.76 12.51 -8.32
CA GLY A 389 -3.57 13.70 -9.16
C GLY A 389 -2.76 13.45 -10.42
N ILE A 390 -2.81 12.22 -10.93
CA ILE A 390 -2.19 11.81 -12.19
C ILE A 390 -3.27 11.57 -13.24
N CYS A 391 -2.89 11.42 -14.50
CA CYS A 391 -3.80 10.93 -15.54
C CYS A 391 -3.56 9.45 -15.82
N TYR A 392 -4.63 8.68 -15.87
CA TYR A 392 -4.59 7.24 -16.11
C TYR A 392 -5.88 6.76 -16.78
N VAL A 393 -5.86 5.55 -17.35
CA VAL A 393 -7.05 4.96 -17.99
C VAL A 393 -7.90 4.18 -16.99
N GLY A 394 -9.22 4.30 -17.10
CA GLY A 394 -10.14 3.54 -16.26
C GLY A 394 -10.34 4.11 -14.86
N ASN A 395 -9.94 5.36 -14.63
CA ASN A 395 -10.26 6.07 -13.38
C ASN A 395 -11.76 6.34 -13.27
N GLN A 396 -12.43 6.63 -14.39
CA GLN A 396 -13.87 6.94 -14.42
C GLN A 396 -14.71 5.89 -15.14
N SER A 397 -14.11 5.08 -16.02
CA SER A 397 -14.79 4.00 -16.74
C SER A 397 -14.36 2.61 -16.26
N LEU A 398 -15.32 1.80 -15.78
CA LEU A 398 -15.08 0.40 -15.41
C LEU A 398 -14.73 -0.48 -16.61
N GLU A 399 -15.28 -0.19 -17.79
CA GLU A 399 -14.99 -0.94 -19.01
C GLU A 399 -13.54 -0.70 -19.45
N SER A 400 -13.07 0.56 -19.42
CA SER A 400 -11.68 0.90 -19.72
C SER A 400 -10.73 0.33 -18.66
N LEU A 401 -11.11 0.34 -17.39
CA LEU A 401 -10.34 -0.30 -16.31
C LEU A 401 -10.16 -1.81 -16.56
N ARG A 402 -11.26 -2.52 -16.89
CA ARG A 402 -11.25 -3.96 -17.17
C ARG A 402 -10.40 -4.29 -18.40
N GLY A 403 -10.66 -3.63 -19.51
CA GLY A 403 -10.06 -3.93 -20.80
C GLY A 403 -8.60 -3.51 -20.92
N PHE A 404 -8.25 -2.30 -20.47
CA PHE A 404 -6.91 -1.74 -20.70
C PHE A 404 -5.94 -1.98 -19.54
N VAL A 405 -6.44 -2.24 -18.33
CA VAL A 405 -5.60 -2.37 -17.12
C VAL A 405 -5.69 -3.77 -16.53
N LEU A 406 -6.85 -4.15 -15.99
CA LEU A 406 -6.99 -5.35 -15.16
C LEU A 406 -6.76 -6.63 -15.96
N ALA A 407 -7.46 -6.83 -17.08
CA ALA A 407 -7.33 -8.05 -17.88
C ALA A 407 -5.88 -8.27 -18.38
N PRO A 408 -5.18 -7.27 -18.96
CA PRO A 408 -3.78 -7.42 -19.32
C PRO A 408 -2.88 -7.76 -18.14
N LEU A 409 -3.03 -7.09 -16.99
CA LEU A 409 -2.21 -7.37 -15.79
C LEU A 409 -2.44 -8.81 -15.28
N VAL A 410 -3.68 -9.29 -15.28
CA VAL A 410 -4.00 -10.69 -14.91
C VAL A 410 -3.37 -11.67 -15.89
N VAL A 411 -3.44 -11.41 -17.21
CA VAL A 411 -2.82 -12.26 -18.23
C VAL A 411 -1.30 -12.30 -18.07
N TYR A 412 -0.66 -11.15 -17.86
CA TYR A 412 0.78 -11.09 -17.63
C TYR A 412 1.16 -11.84 -16.36
N LEU A 413 0.50 -11.55 -15.23
CA LEU A 413 0.73 -12.19 -13.95
C LEU A 413 0.58 -13.72 -14.02
N PHE A 414 -0.49 -14.20 -14.65
CA PHE A 414 -0.72 -15.63 -14.85
C PHE A 414 0.38 -16.27 -15.70
N THR A 415 0.70 -15.66 -16.84
CA THR A 415 1.71 -16.18 -17.78
C THR A 415 3.10 -16.24 -17.15
N GLY A 416 3.53 -15.16 -16.49
CA GLY A 416 4.84 -15.13 -15.82
C GLY A 416 4.90 -16.10 -14.63
N SER A 417 3.82 -16.22 -13.86
CA SER A 417 3.73 -17.18 -12.75
C SER A 417 3.81 -18.63 -13.23
N LEU A 418 3.21 -18.95 -14.39
CA LEU A 418 3.32 -20.26 -15.02
C LEU A 418 4.77 -20.60 -15.38
N PHE A 419 5.51 -19.67 -15.99
CA PHE A 419 6.93 -19.86 -16.28
C PHE A 419 7.78 -19.99 -15.02
N LEU A 420 7.48 -19.21 -13.97
CA LEU A 420 8.15 -19.36 -12.68
C LEU A 420 7.93 -20.73 -12.08
N LEU A 421 6.68 -21.19 -12.03
CA LEU A 421 6.36 -22.51 -11.50
C LEU A 421 7.07 -23.61 -12.30
N ALA A 422 7.01 -23.55 -13.63
CA ALA A 422 7.70 -24.50 -14.50
C ALA A 422 9.22 -24.50 -14.28
N GLY A 423 9.83 -23.33 -14.11
CA GLY A 423 11.26 -23.21 -13.84
C GLY A 423 11.66 -23.74 -12.47
N PHE A 424 10.85 -23.49 -11.42
CA PHE A 424 11.08 -24.07 -10.09
C PHE A 424 10.99 -25.60 -10.13
N VAL A 425 9.93 -26.15 -10.72
CA VAL A 425 9.75 -27.60 -10.86
C VAL A 425 10.94 -28.24 -11.59
N SER A 426 11.41 -27.60 -12.67
CA SER A 426 12.54 -28.08 -13.46
C SER A 426 13.86 -28.04 -12.69
N LEU A 427 14.11 -26.97 -11.92
CA LEU A 427 15.27 -26.85 -11.04
C LEU A 427 15.28 -27.93 -9.94
N PHE A 428 14.13 -28.22 -9.32
CA PHE A 428 14.03 -29.25 -8.29
C PHE A 428 14.26 -30.66 -8.86
N ARG A 429 13.70 -30.97 -10.04
CA ARG A 429 13.98 -32.25 -10.73
C ARG A 429 15.46 -32.40 -11.05
N ILE A 430 16.09 -31.39 -11.61
CA ILE A 430 17.52 -31.43 -11.97
C ILE A 430 18.41 -31.56 -10.72
N ARG A 431 18.14 -30.80 -9.65
CA ARG A 431 18.89 -30.89 -8.39
C ARG A 431 18.75 -32.25 -7.71
N SER A 432 17.58 -32.90 -7.81
CA SER A 432 17.38 -34.25 -7.26
C SER A 432 18.26 -35.30 -7.94
N VAL A 433 18.57 -35.12 -9.22
CA VAL A 433 19.40 -36.05 -10.03
C VAL A 433 20.90 -35.69 -9.97
N ILE A 434 21.26 -34.40 -9.93
CA ILE A 434 22.66 -33.92 -9.96
C ILE A 434 23.39 -34.09 -8.62
N LYS A 435 22.68 -34.26 -7.49
CA LYS A 435 23.31 -34.52 -6.18
C LYS A 435 24.18 -35.80 -6.15
N GLN A 436 24.17 -36.59 -7.21
CA GLN A 436 25.01 -37.78 -7.42
C GLN A 436 26.29 -37.53 -8.26
N GLY A 437 26.45 -36.36 -8.91
CA GLY A 437 27.56 -36.11 -9.85
C GLY A 437 28.25 -34.75 -9.64
N GLY A 438 29.24 -34.71 -8.75
CA GLY A 438 29.95 -33.50 -8.31
C GLY A 438 30.69 -32.74 -9.42
N THR A 439 30.01 -31.78 -10.07
CA THR A 439 30.60 -30.86 -11.06
C THR A 439 30.50 -29.40 -10.61
N LYS A 440 31.45 -28.56 -11.08
CA LYS A 440 31.66 -27.14 -10.72
C LYS A 440 30.56 -26.18 -11.25
N THR A 441 29.27 -26.52 -11.15
CA THR A 441 28.13 -25.69 -11.61
C THR A 441 27.64 -24.66 -10.58
N ASP A 442 28.23 -24.63 -9.38
CA ASP A 442 27.79 -23.81 -8.24
C ASP A 442 27.57 -22.32 -8.54
N LYS A 443 28.39 -21.71 -9.41
CA LYS A 443 28.27 -20.27 -9.72
C LYS A 443 27.02 -19.97 -10.56
N LEU A 444 26.75 -20.79 -11.58
CA LEU A 444 25.59 -20.64 -12.44
C LEU A 444 24.31 -20.97 -11.66
N GLU A 445 24.35 -21.99 -10.81
CA GLU A 445 23.24 -22.38 -9.95
C GLU A 445 22.89 -21.30 -8.91
N LYS A 446 23.89 -20.73 -8.23
CA LYS A 446 23.68 -19.59 -7.31
C LYS A 446 23.07 -18.39 -8.02
N LEU A 447 23.52 -18.10 -9.24
CA LEU A 447 22.96 -17.02 -10.05
C LEU A 447 21.48 -17.28 -10.38
N MET A 448 21.13 -18.49 -10.80
CA MET A 448 19.78 -18.86 -11.20
C MET A 448 18.80 -18.87 -10.01
N ILE A 449 19.23 -19.34 -8.83
CA ILE A 449 18.44 -19.25 -7.60
C ILE A 449 18.19 -17.79 -7.24
N ARG A 450 19.22 -16.94 -7.36
CA ARG A 450 19.12 -15.51 -7.05
C ARG A 450 18.12 -14.80 -7.99
N ILE A 451 18.17 -15.09 -9.30
CA ILE A 451 17.23 -14.53 -10.29
C ILE A 451 15.80 -15.06 -10.03
N GLY A 452 15.65 -16.35 -9.70
CA GLY A 452 14.36 -16.94 -9.36
C GLY A 452 13.72 -16.27 -8.14
N LEU A 453 14.49 -16.06 -7.06
CA LEU A 453 14.03 -15.34 -5.88
C LEU A 453 13.60 -13.90 -6.20
N PHE A 454 14.38 -13.19 -7.01
CA PHE A 454 14.05 -11.82 -7.42
C PHE A 454 12.76 -11.76 -8.24
N THR A 455 12.52 -12.74 -9.11
CA THR A 455 11.32 -12.77 -9.96
C THR A 455 10.07 -13.11 -9.14
N VAL A 456 10.20 -13.94 -8.09
CA VAL A 456 9.14 -14.17 -7.07
C VAL A 456 8.87 -12.89 -6.28
N LEU A 457 9.91 -12.13 -5.93
CA LEU A 457 9.74 -10.86 -5.20
C LEU A 457 8.88 -9.86 -5.98
N TYR A 458 8.96 -9.80 -7.31
CA TYR A 458 8.07 -8.97 -8.15
C TYR A 458 6.62 -9.47 -8.18
N THR A 459 6.43 -10.79 -8.07
CA THR A 459 5.08 -11.39 -8.10
C THR A 459 4.21 -10.85 -6.97
N VAL A 460 4.80 -10.62 -5.79
CA VAL A 460 4.08 -10.09 -4.62
C VAL A 460 3.49 -8.69 -4.88
N PRO A 461 4.26 -7.64 -5.22
CA PRO A 461 3.68 -6.34 -5.59
C PRO A 461 2.67 -6.42 -6.74
N ALA A 462 2.92 -7.22 -7.78
CA ALA A 462 2.00 -7.36 -8.91
C ALA A 462 0.65 -7.96 -8.49
N THR A 463 0.66 -9.02 -7.66
CA THR A 463 -0.58 -9.61 -7.11
C THR A 463 -1.35 -8.62 -6.25
N ILE A 464 -0.66 -7.84 -5.41
CA ILE A 464 -1.30 -6.85 -4.53
C ILE A 464 -1.91 -5.72 -5.36
N VAL A 465 -1.22 -5.21 -6.38
CA VAL A 465 -1.77 -4.18 -7.28
C VAL A 465 -3.03 -4.70 -7.98
N VAL A 466 -3.01 -5.93 -8.50
CA VAL A 466 -4.20 -6.55 -9.11
C VAL A 466 -5.34 -6.68 -8.08
N ALA A 467 -5.05 -7.10 -6.84
CA ALA A 467 -6.05 -7.20 -5.78
C ALA A 467 -6.66 -5.84 -5.42
N CYS A 468 -5.85 -4.78 -5.33
CA CYS A 468 -6.32 -3.41 -5.12
C CYS A 468 -7.23 -2.94 -6.28
N LEU A 469 -6.88 -3.25 -7.52
CA LEU A 469 -7.71 -2.91 -8.69
C LEU A 469 -9.03 -3.69 -8.72
N VAL A 470 -9.03 -4.96 -8.29
CA VAL A 470 -10.26 -5.75 -8.14
C VAL A 470 -11.15 -5.17 -7.03
N TYR A 471 -10.56 -4.75 -5.91
CA TYR A 471 -11.27 -4.04 -4.85
C TYR A 471 -11.93 -2.76 -5.38
N GLU A 472 -11.18 -1.92 -6.08
CA GLU A 472 -11.71 -0.69 -6.68
C GLU A 472 -12.85 -0.98 -7.65
N GLN A 473 -12.68 -1.95 -8.55
CA GLN A 473 -13.73 -2.35 -9.48
C GLN A 473 -15.00 -2.82 -8.78
N HIS A 474 -14.88 -3.61 -7.72
CA HIS A 474 -16.02 -4.22 -7.04
C HIS A 474 -16.84 -3.18 -6.27
N TYR A 475 -16.17 -2.27 -5.55
CA TYR A 475 -16.84 -1.34 -4.63
C TYR A 475 -17.15 0.04 -5.24
N ARG A 476 -16.50 0.44 -6.35
CA ARG A 476 -16.73 1.75 -6.99
C ARG A 476 -18.20 2.08 -7.29
N PRO A 477 -19.03 1.19 -7.85
CA PRO A 477 -20.45 1.49 -8.06
C PRO A 477 -21.22 1.81 -6.77
N GLY A 478 -20.79 1.24 -5.64
CA GLY A 478 -21.33 1.54 -4.33
C GLY A 478 -20.95 2.94 -3.85
N TRP A 479 -19.68 3.32 -4.03
CA TRP A 479 -19.17 4.65 -3.68
C TRP A 479 -19.84 5.76 -4.48
N GLU A 480 -20.01 5.55 -5.79
CA GLU A 480 -20.67 6.51 -6.68
C GLU A 480 -22.15 6.68 -6.30
N ARG A 481 -22.88 5.58 -6.04
CA ARG A 481 -24.26 5.63 -5.55
C ARG A 481 -24.39 6.34 -4.21
N ALA A 482 -23.46 6.14 -3.29
CA ALA A 482 -23.49 6.78 -1.98
C ALA A 482 -23.29 8.31 -2.07
N LEU A 483 -22.53 8.80 -3.07
CA LEU A 483 -22.40 10.23 -3.38
C LEU A 483 -23.65 10.77 -4.09
N ALA A 484 -24.19 10.01 -5.06
CA ALA A 484 -25.29 10.42 -5.94
C ALA A 484 -26.69 10.41 -5.28
N CYS A 485 -26.95 9.48 -4.35
CA CYS A 485 -28.28 9.23 -3.81
C CYS A 485 -28.40 9.75 -2.36
N SER A 486 -29.52 10.40 -2.04
CA SER A 486 -29.74 11.05 -0.73
C SER A 486 -30.46 10.10 0.25
N CYS A 487 -29.80 9.05 0.74
CA CYS A 487 -30.35 8.17 1.79
C CYS A 487 -29.32 7.49 2.71
N PRO A 488 -28.16 8.10 2.99
CA PRO A 488 -27.62 7.96 4.34
C PRO A 488 -27.40 9.33 4.99
N SER A 489 -27.53 9.42 6.31
CA SER A 489 -27.04 10.61 7.05
C SER A 489 -25.57 10.87 6.68
N GLU A 490 -25.07 12.11 6.76
CA GLU A 490 -23.65 12.42 6.49
C GLU A 490 -22.65 11.48 7.20
N ARG A 491 -23.06 10.90 8.34
CA ARG A 491 -22.29 9.94 9.13
C ARG A 491 -22.27 8.51 8.57
N GLN A 492 -23.27 8.08 7.80
CA GLN A 492 -23.28 6.77 7.13
C GLN A 492 -22.49 6.80 5.81
N ARG A 493 -22.40 7.95 5.12
CA ARG A 493 -21.54 8.11 3.93
C ARG A 493 -20.06 7.82 4.22
N LEU A 494 -19.59 8.13 5.43
CA LEU A 494 -18.19 7.93 5.84
C LEU A 494 -17.79 6.45 6.04
N GLY A 495 -18.75 5.57 6.37
CA GLY A 495 -18.51 4.12 6.49
C GLY A 495 -18.76 3.33 5.21
N LEU A 496 -19.22 4.00 4.16
CA LEU A 496 -19.51 3.44 2.84
C LEU A 496 -18.46 3.84 1.77
N GLY A 497 -17.44 4.62 2.16
CA GLY A 497 -16.41 5.11 1.26
C GLY A 497 -15.29 4.10 0.97
N PRO A 498 -14.40 4.42 0.02
CA PRO A 498 -13.19 3.64 -0.23
C PRO A 498 -12.28 3.60 1.00
N ASP A 499 -11.66 2.44 1.23
CA ASP A 499 -10.61 2.30 2.23
C ASP A 499 -9.32 2.99 1.74
N TYR A 500 -8.92 4.03 2.46
CA TYR A 500 -7.73 4.82 2.18
C TYR A 500 -6.44 3.98 2.11
N ALA A 501 -6.31 2.97 2.98
CA ALA A 501 -5.09 2.15 3.06
C ALA A 501 -4.87 1.35 1.77
N VAL A 502 -5.95 0.93 1.10
CA VAL A 502 -5.87 0.17 -0.17
C VAL A 502 -5.23 1.03 -1.27
N PHE A 503 -5.55 2.33 -1.33
CA PHE A 503 -4.95 3.24 -2.31
C PHE A 503 -3.47 3.47 -2.00
N MET A 504 -3.10 3.70 -0.74
CA MET A 504 -1.69 3.87 -0.35
C MET A 504 -0.86 2.63 -0.63
N LEU A 505 -1.42 1.45 -0.37
CA LEU A 505 -0.82 0.16 -0.68
C LEU A 505 -0.62 -0.01 -2.19
N LYS A 506 -1.63 0.31 -3.01
CA LYS A 506 -1.53 0.26 -4.48
C LYS A 506 -0.35 1.09 -4.98
N TYR A 507 -0.27 2.36 -4.63
CA TYR A 507 0.80 3.24 -5.11
C TYR A 507 2.18 2.80 -4.61
N PHE A 508 2.28 2.36 -3.36
CA PHE A 508 3.50 1.81 -2.80
C PHE A 508 3.96 0.57 -3.58
N MET A 509 3.06 -0.40 -3.81
CA MET A 509 3.38 -1.63 -4.53
C MET A 509 3.71 -1.38 -6.01
N CYS A 510 3.13 -0.35 -6.62
CA CYS A 510 3.54 0.10 -7.95
C CYS A 510 4.98 0.62 -8.00
N LEU A 511 5.52 1.21 -6.93
CA LEU A 511 6.85 1.85 -6.93
C LEU A 511 7.95 1.01 -6.29
N VAL A 512 7.61 0.14 -5.33
CA VAL A 512 8.59 -0.68 -4.59
C VAL A 512 9.42 -1.58 -5.50
N VAL A 513 8.84 -2.03 -6.60
CA VAL A 513 9.52 -2.86 -7.59
C VAL A 513 10.77 -2.14 -8.14
N GLY A 514 10.65 -0.87 -8.54
CA GLY A 514 11.79 -0.10 -9.04
C GLY A 514 12.90 0.01 -7.99
N ILE A 515 12.53 0.16 -6.71
CA ILE A 515 13.49 0.21 -5.60
C ILE A 515 14.24 -1.11 -5.46
N THR A 516 13.53 -2.25 -5.47
CA THR A 516 14.15 -3.58 -5.35
C THR A 516 15.08 -3.91 -6.51
N SER A 517 14.82 -3.37 -7.71
CA SER A 517 15.69 -3.56 -8.87
C SER A 517 17.08 -2.92 -8.70
N GLY A 518 17.21 -1.81 -7.97
CA GLY A 518 18.52 -1.21 -7.70
C GLY A 518 19.35 -1.99 -6.69
N VAL A 519 18.70 -2.59 -5.69
CA VAL A 519 19.36 -3.48 -4.71
C VAL A 519 20.03 -4.67 -5.41
N TRP A 520 19.51 -5.12 -6.56
CA TRP A 520 20.12 -6.19 -7.35
C TRP A 520 21.54 -5.85 -7.81
N ILE A 521 21.74 -4.60 -8.25
CA ILE A 521 22.96 -4.14 -8.89
C ILE A 521 23.97 -3.68 -7.86
N TRP A 522 23.54 -3.27 -6.67
CA TRP A 522 24.42 -2.85 -5.59
C TRP A 522 25.29 -4.03 -5.13
N SER A 523 26.55 -3.99 -5.54
CA SER A 523 27.55 -5.01 -5.26
C SER A 523 28.93 -4.36 -5.30
N GLY A 524 29.94 -4.98 -4.68
CA GLY A 524 31.31 -4.47 -4.74
C GLY A 524 31.81 -4.25 -6.18
N LYS A 525 31.31 -5.03 -7.15
CA LYS A 525 31.60 -4.86 -8.59
C LYS A 525 31.06 -3.55 -9.16
N THR A 526 29.92 -3.08 -8.66
CA THR A 526 29.34 -1.79 -9.05
C THR A 526 30.20 -0.65 -8.52
N LEU A 527 30.59 -0.69 -7.24
CA LEU A 527 31.49 0.31 -6.66
C LEU A 527 32.81 0.40 -7.44
N GLU A 528 33.38 -0.72 -7.85
CA GLU A 528 34.61 -0.76 -8.65
C GLU A 528 34.41 -0.20 -10.06
N SER A 529 33.27 -0.46 -10.70
CA SER A 529 32.92 0.12 -12.01
C SER A 529 32.81 1.64 -11.93
N TRP A 530 32.11 2.15 -10.90
CA TRP A 530 31.98 3.58 -10.64
C TRP A 530 33.31 4.22 -10.28
N ARG A 531 34.15 3.56 -9.48
CA ARG A 531 35.51 4.02 -9.15
C ARG A 531 36.36 4.18 -10.41
N ARG A 532 36.34 3.18 -11.30
CA ARG A 532 37.05 3.24 -12.59
C ARG A 532 36.53 4.35 -13.50
N PHE A 533 35.21 4.55 -13.55
CA PHE A 533 34.59 5.63 -14.32
C PHE A 533 34.97 7.01 -13.78
N VAL A 534 34.83 7.23 -12.46
CA VAL A 534 35.22 8.47 -11.79
C VAL A 534 36.72 8.76 -11.97
N ALA A 535 37.58 7.76 -11.82
CA ALA A 535 39.02 7.90 -12.04
C ALA A 535 39.39 8.26 -13.49
N ARG A 536 38.53 7.95 -14.47
CA ARG A 536 38.74 8.24 -15.89
C ARG A 536 38.26 9.65 -16.29
N TYR A 537 37.24 10.20 -15.61
CA TYR A 537 36.64 11.51 -15.93
C TYR A 537 36.97 12.64 -14.95
N LEU A 538 37.49 12.34 -13.75
CA LEU A 538 38.10 13.31 -12.84
C LEU A 538 39.62 13.12 -12.83
N PRO A 539 40.35 13.69 -13.81
CA PRO A 539 41.80 13.66 -13.79
C PRO A 539 42.30 14.71 -12.79
N CYS A 540 42.21 14.45 -11.48
CA CYS A 540 43.16 15.05 -10.53
C CYS A 540 43.20 14.40 -9.13
N ARG A 541 44.42 13.98 -8.79
CA ARG A 541 45.04 13.86 -7.46
C ARG A 541 44.82 12.59 -6.63
N THR A 542 45.00 11.41 -7.22
CA THR A 542 45.68 10.34 -6.47
C THR A 542 47.17 10.65 -6.44
N ARG A 543 47.62 11.26 -5.33
CA ARG A 543 49.02 11.29 -4.90
C ARG A 543 49.61 9.90 -5.15
N LYS A 544 50.73 9.81 -5.90
CA LYS A 544 51.62 8.64 -5.79
C LYS A 544 51.84 8.39 -4.29
N PRO A 545 51.75 7.14 -3.80
CA PRO A 545 52.14 6.86 -2.42
C PRO A 545 53.59 7.35 -2.21
N PRO A 546 53.94 7.90 -1.04
CA PRO A 546 55.32 8.28 -0.77
C PRO A 546 56.16 7.02 -0.85
N VAL A 547 57.21 7.06 -1.67
CA VAL A 547 58.37 6.19 -1.49
C VAL A 547 59.00 6.64 -0.17
N SER A 548 58.61 5.99 0.94
CA SER A 548 59.36 6.07 2.19
C SER A 548 60.55 5.12 2.07
N GLY A 549 61.74 5.69 2.25
CA GLY A 549 63.02 5.12 1.87
C GLY A 549 63.30 3.72 2.39
N SER A 550 63.89 2.92 1.50
CA SER A 550 64.82 1.86 1.86
C SER A 550 66.05 2.48 2.53
N SER A 551 66.29 2.13 3.79
CA SER A 551 67.65 2.12 4.35
C SER A 551 67.95 0.71 4.86
N MET A 552 68.97 0.14 4.22
CA MET A 552 69.92 -0.85 4.74
C MET A 552 69.37 -2.08 5.47
N TYR A 553 69.36 -3.24 4.81
CA TYR A 553 70.38 -4.29 5.00
C TYR A 553 69.97 -5.53 4.18
N SER A 554 70.70 -5.78 3.08
CA SER A 554 71.19 -7.08 2.62
C SER A 554 71.46 -6.98 1.12
N GLU A 555 72.70 -6.63 0.81
CA GLU A 555 73.29 -6.70 -0.52
C GLU A 555 73.36 -8.15 -1.02
N ALA A 556 72.98 -8.29 -2.29
CA ALA A 556 73.74 -8.98 -3.33
C ALA A 556 74.45 -10.30 -2.96
N SER A 557 73.77 -11.41 -3.28
CA SER A 557 74.31 -12.67 -3.79
C SER A 557 73.08 -13.42 -4.30
N THR A 558 72.90 -13.90 -5.53
CA THR A 558 73.84 -14.49 -6.49
C THR A 558 73.04 -14.71 -7.77
N ALA A 559 73.38 -14.04 -8.87
CA ALA A 559 73.07 -14.51 -10.23
C ALA A 559 73.73 -13.60 -11.26
N LEU A 560 75.05 -13.71 -11.43
CA LEU A 560 75.76 -13.54 -12.72
C LEU A 560 77.29 -13.65 -12.53
N THR A 561 77.76 -14.87 -12.26
CA THR A 561 79.08 -15.31 -12.71
C THR A 561 78.90 -16.20 -13.93
N ALA A 562 78.91 -15.58 -15.11
CA ALA A 562 79.37 -16.22 -16.35
C ALA A 562 79.39 -15.20 -17.50
N ARG A 563 80.44 -14.38 -17.55
CA ARG A 563 80.98 -13.92 -18.84
C ARG A 563 82.43 -13.45 -18.70
N ALA A 564 83.36 -14.30 -19.11
CA ALA A 564 84.66 -13.91 -19.63
C ALA A 564 85.00 -14.89 -20.77
N GLY A 565 85.32 -14.36 -21.96
CA GLY A 565 85.77 -15.17 -23.11
C GLY A 565 85.49 -14.54 -24.48
N THR A 566 86.37 -13.62 -24.90
CA THR A 566 86.95 -13.43 -26.26
C THR A 566 86.07 -13.20 -27.52
N ALA A 567 86.45 -12.18 -28.31
CA ALA A 567 86.00 -11.81 -29.67
C ALA A 567 86.52 -12.77 -30.78
N PRO A 568 86.36 -12.56 -32.11
CA PRO A 568 85.65 -11.51 -32.88
C PRO A 568 84.87 -11.97 -34.16
N THR A 569 84.35 -10.97 -34.91
CA THR A 569 84.04 -10.89 -36.37
C THR A 569 82.87 -11.67 -37.00
N GLY A 570 82.06 -10.95 -37.81
CA GLY A 570 81.13 -11.55 -38.78
C GLY A 570 79.96 -10.68 -39.19
N THR A 571 80.19 -9.76 -40.13
CA THR A 571 79.19 -9.06 -40.97
C THR A 571 78.21 -10.03 -41.64
N TYR A 572 76.93 -9.66 -41.83
CA TYR A 572 76.26 -9.57 -43.14
C TYR A 572 74.76 -9.19 -43.05
N HIS A 573 74.38 -8.33 -44.00
CA HIS A 573 73.03 -7.93 -44.44
C HIS A 573 72.05 -9.11 -44.68
N LYS A 574 70.72 -8.90 -44.66
CA LYS A 574 69.90 -8.37 -45.78
C LYS A 574 68.40 -8.34 -45.46
N SER A 575 67.75 -7.49 -46.23
CA SER A 575 66.37 -7.03 -46.34
C SER A 575 65.29 -8.07 -46.66
N ALA A 576 64.05 -7.68 -46.36
CA ALA A 576 62.77 -8.19 -46.90
C ALA A 576 62.74 -8.19 -48.45
N PRO A 577 61.73 -8.81 -49.12
CA PRO A 577 60.37 -8.23 -49.21
C PRO A 577 59.20 -9.23 -49.42
N SER A 578 57.95 -8.70 -49.36
CA SER A 578 56.74 -9.00 -50.18
C SER A 578 56.27 -10.47 -50.30
N SER A 579 55.00 -10.87 -50.32
CA SER A 579 53.70 -10.30 -50.74
C SER A 579 52.70 -11.47 -50.79
N HIS A 580 51.39 -11.17 -50.69
CA HIS A 580 50.22 -11.97 -51.15
C HIS A 580 50.13 -13.43 -50.68
N VAL A 581 49.04 -13.87 -50.04
CA VAL A 581 47.65 -13.97 -50.55
C VAL A 581 46.67 -13.78 -49.41
#